data_AF-A0A7H0IQ33-F1
#
_entry.id   AF-A0A7H0IQ33-F1
#
_cell.length_a   1.000
_cell.length_b   1.000
_cell.length_c   1.000
_cell.angle_alpha   90.00
_cell.angle_beta   90.00
_cell.angle_gamma   90.00
#
_symmetry.space_group_name_H-M   'P 1'
#
loop_
_entity.id
_entity.type
_entity.pdbx_description
1 polymer ?
#
loop_
_entity_poly.entity_id
_entity_poly.type
_entity_poly.pdbx_seq_one_letter_code
_entity_poly.pdbx_strand_id
1 'polypeptide(L)'
;MAKDDDRYRRGLHRMEEIGGARVTADFLAALSGTAPDLGRYVAEFIYGDLYCRPGLALPERQLVTVATLAALGGCERQLALHIGVALDAGVTPATLVEALIHQCAYAGFPRALNAVAVAREVFTERGVPLPPQARETVRGGDREWHE
;
A
#
# COMPACT_ATOMS: atom_id res chain seq x y z
N MET A 1 20.89 -16.61 -16.16
CA MET A 1 20.27 -17.78 -15.49
C MET A 1 20.55 -17.81 -13.99
N ALA A 2 21.79 -17.92 -13.49
CA ALA A 2 22.04 -18.01 -12.03
C ALA A 2 21.63 -16.76 -11.20
N LYS A 3 21.61 -15.57 -11.81
CA LYS A 3 21.30 -14.29 -11.13
C LYS A 3 19.80 -13.98 -11.05
N ASP A 4 19.01 -14.45 -12.03
CA ASP A 4 17.54 -14.26 -12.04
C ASP A 4 16.84 -15.24 -11.11
N ASP A 5 17.36 -16.46 -10.97
CA ASP A 5 16.85 -17.45 -10.02
C ASP A 5 17.00 -16.96 -8.56
N ASP A 6 18.08 -16.24 -8.27
CA ASP A 6 18.28 -15.61 -6.96
C ASP A 6 17.33 -14.42 -6.71
N ARG A 7 17.05 -13.60 -7.73
CA ARG A 7 16.06 -12.49 -7.65
C ARG A 7 14.66 -13.02 -7.41
N TYR A 8 14.25 -14.04 -8.15
CA TYR A 8 12.93 -14.64 -8.02
C TYR A 8 12.74 -15.25 -6.63
N ARG A 9 13.70 -16.07 -6.15
CA ARG A 9 13.64 -16.69 -4.83
C ARG A 9 13.62 -15.67 -3.69
N ARG A 10 14.46 -14.63 -3.76
CA ARG A 10 14.44 -13.52 -2.79
C ARG A 10 13.10 -12.78 -2.83
N GLY A 11 12.57 -12.56 -4.01
CA GLY A 11 11.26 -11.97 -4.25
C GLY A 11 10.14 -12.73 -3.58
N LEU A 12 10.07 -14.05 -3.81
CA LEU A 12 9.09 -14.92 -3.17
C LEU A 12 9.18 -14.84 -1.65
N HIS A 13 10.39 -14.97 -1.09
CA HIS A 13 10.57 -14.85 0.37
C HIS A 13 10.03 -13.52 0.89
N ARG A 14 10.32 -12.41 0.22
CA ARG A 14 9.84 -11.09 0.64
C ARG A 14 8.32 -10.92 0.47
N MET A 15 7.71 -11.54 -0.55
CA MET A 15 6.26 -11.58 -0.69
C MET A 15 5.61 -12.33 0.47
N GLU A 16 6.17 -13.47 0.88
CA GLU A 16 5.68 -14.26 1.99
C GLU A 16 5.85 -13.55 3.33
N GLU A 17 6.98 -12.84 3.54
CA GLU A 17 7.21 -12.00 4.73
C GLU A 17 6.16 -10.89 4.87
N ILE A 18 5.71 -10.31 3.75
CA ILE A 18 4.81 -9.14 3.75
C ILE A 18 3.34 -9.55 3.74
N GLY A 19 2.94 -10.43 2.82
CA GLY A 19 1.54 -10.82 2.60
C GLY A 19 1.18 -12.20 3.14
N GLY A 20 2.16 -12.98 3.60
CA GLY A 20 1.98 -14.37 3.99
C GLY A 20 2.06 -15.35 2.81
N ALA A 21 2.38 -16.60 3.13
CA ALA A 21 2.57 -17.68 2.14
C ALA A 21 1.31 -17.95 1.30
N ARG A 22 0.13 -17.97 1.93
CA ARG A 22 -1.13 -18.23 1.22
C ARG A 22 -1.44 -17.16 0.18
N VAL A 23 -1.34 -15.88 0.55
CA VAL A 23 -1.60 -14.75 -0.37
C VAL A 23 -0.62 -14.76 -1.54
N THR A 24 0.65 -15.06 -1.27
CA THR A 24 1.68 -15.19 -2.30
C THR A 24 1.35 -16.31 -3.28
N ALA A 25 0.98 -17.49 -2.78
CA ALA A 25 0.58 -18.62 -3.61
C ALA A 25 -0.67 -18.32 -4.45
N ASP A 26 -1.70 -17.74 -3.84
CA ASP A 26 -2.95 -17.38 -4.51
C ASP A 26 -2.71 -16.36 -5.63
N PHE A 27 -1.84 -15.36 -5.40
CA PHE A 27 -1.46 -14.38 -6.41
C PHE A 27 -0.78 -15.03 -7.62
N LEU A 28 0.19 -15.92 -7.39
CA LEU A 28 0.90 -16.60 -8.48
C LEU A 28 -0.03 -17.55 -9.25
N ALA A 29 -0.90 -18.27 -8.55
CA ALA A 29 -1.89 -19.16 -9.14
C ALA A 29 -2.90 -18.39 -10.01
N ALA A 30 -3.31 -17.18 -9.59
CA ALA A 30 -4.21 -16.34 -10.38
C ALA A 30 -3.60 -15.92 -11.73
N LEU A 31 -2.26 -15.93 -11.88
CA LEU A 31 -1.56 -15.53 -13.10
C LEU A 31 -1.00 -16.71 -13.89
N SER A 32 -0.83 -17.89 -13.30
CA SER A 32 -0.10 -19.01 -13.90
C SER A 32 -0.69 -19.50 -15.23
N GLY A 33 -2.01 -19.41 -15.40
CA GLY A 33 -2.71 -19.85 -16.61
C GLY A 33 -2.84 -18.79 -17.71
N THR A 34 -2.48 -17.53 -17.43
CA THR A 34 -2.75 -16.41 -18.36
C THR A 34 -1.55 -15.52 -18.58
N ALA A 35 -0.83 -15.16 -17.52
CA ALA A 35 0.31 -14.23 -17.57
C ALA A 35 1.38 -14.60 -16.51
N PRO A 36 1.98 -15.81 -16.60
CA PRO A 36 2.97 -16.25 -15.62
C PRO A 36 4.19 -15.32 -15.52
N ASP A 37 4.60 -14.71 -16.63
CA ASP A 37 5.70 -13.75 -16.67
C ASP A 37 5.40 -12.50 -15.84
N LEU A 38 4.13 -12.08 -15.75
CA LEU A 38 3.75 -10.94 -14.92
C LEU A 38 3.92 -11.27 -13.43
N GLY A 39 3.54 -12.49 -13.02
CA GLY A 39 3.78 -12.98 -11.66
C GLY A 39 5.28 -13.03 -11.35
N ARG A 40 6.08 -13.48 -12.32
CA ARG A 40 7.55 -13.48 -12.22
C ARG A 40 8.12 -12.07 -12.09
N TYR A 41 7.67 -11.10 -12.89
CA TYR A 41 8.14 -9.71 -12.80
C TYR A 41 7.81 -9.09 -11.45
N VAL A 42 6.64 -9.37 -10.90
CA VAL A 42 6.28 -8.89 -9.56
C VAL A 42 7.22 -9.51 -8.51
N ALA A 43 7.43 -10.82 -8.53
CA ALA A 43 8.35 -11.47 -7.62
C ALA A 43 9.78 -10.92 -7.76
N GLU A 44 10.36 -10.93 -8.97
CA GLU A 44 11.75 -10.53 -9.20
C GLU A 44 12.00 -9.05 -8.96
N PHE A 45 11.23 -8.17 -9.63
CA PHE A 45 11.53 -6.75 -9.63
C PHE A 45 10.92 -6.03 -8.45
N ILE A 46 9.61 -6.22 -8.19
CA ILE A 46 8.94 -5.48 -7.12
C ILE A 46 9.44 -5.98 -5.77
N TYR A 47 9.40 -7.28 -5.52
CA TYR A 47 9.76 -7.81 -4.20
C TYR A 47 11.25 -8.16 -4.08
N GLY A 48 11.85 -8.72 -5.12
CA GLY A 48 13.24 -9.13 -5.14
C GLY A 48 14.24 -7.98 -5.22
N ASP A 49 13.87 -6.85 -5.82
CA ASP A 49 14.76 -5.69 -5.95
C ASP A 49 14.21 -4.45 -5.23
N LEU A 50 13.03 -3.95 -5.62
CA LEU A 50 12.51 -2.65 -5.16
C LEU A 50 12.25 -2.62 -3.65
N TYR A 51 11.58 -3.64 -3.10
CA TYR A 51 11.29 -3.76 -1.67
C TYR A 51 12.51 -4.14 -0.81
N CYS A 52 13.59 -4.59 -1.45
CA CYS A 52 14.85 -4.92 -0.78
C CYS A 52 15.81 -3.72 -0.67
N ARG A 53 15.54 -2.62 -1.38
CA ARG A 53 16.37 -1.40 -1.29
C ARG A 53 16.39 -0.83 0.13
N PRO A 54 17.49 -0.25 0.62
CA PRO A 54 17.48 0.51 1.88
C PRO A 54 16.73 1.85 1.70
N GLY A 55 16.49 2.55 2.81
CA GLY A 55 16.00 3.94 2.83
C GLY A 55 14.60 4.11 3.40
N LEU A 56 13.65 3.24 3.02
CA LEU A 56 12.31 3.23 3.61
C LEU A 56 12.00 1.91 4.31
N ALA A 57 11.39 1.98 5.49
CA ALA A 57 10.77 0.85 6.16
C ALA A 57 9.49 0.42 5.44
N LEU A 58 8.98 -0.78 5.77
CA LEU A 58 7.77 -1.32 5.15
C LEU A 58 6.54 -0.41 5.30
N PRO A 59 6.19 0.12 6.51
CA PRO A 59 5.04 1.01 6.62
C PRO A 59 5.15 2.27 5.75
N GLU A 60 6.35 2.85 5.62
CA GLU A 60 6.58 4.02 4.76
C GLU A 60 6.36 3.68 3.27
N ARG A 61 6.85 2.52 2.82
CA ARG A 61 6.63 2.03 1.45
C ARG A 61 5.15 1.79 1.14
N GLN A 62 4.43 1.21 2.09
CA GLN A 62 2.99 0.99 1.93
C GLN A 62 2.24 2.32 1.90
N LEU A 63 2.63 3.31 2.71
CA LEU A 63 2.02 4.63 2.67
C LEU A 63 2.23 5.29 1.29
N VAL A 64 3.44 5.21 0.73
CA VAL A 64 3.74 5.69 -0.63
C VAL A 64 2.89 4.95 -1.68
N THR A 65 2.77 3.63 -1.56
CA THR A 65 1.99 2.80 -2.49
C THR A 65 0.50 3.16 -2.44
N VAL A 66 -0.07 3.27 -1.24
CA VAL A 66 -1.48 3.66 -1.03
C VAL A 66 -1.76 5.05 -1.61
N ALA A 67 -0.93 6.03 -1.30
CA ALA A 67 -1.07 7.38 -1.83
C ALA A 67 -1.00 7.41 -3.37
N THR A 68 -0.07 6.63 -3.95
CA THR A 68 0.10 6.55 -5.41
C THR A 68 -1.11 5.88 -6.08
N LEU A 69 -1.62 4.77 -5.54
CA LEU A 69 -2.78 4.08 -6.08
C LEU A 69 -4.05 4.94 -6.01
N ALA A 70 -4.23 5.67 -4.91
CA ALA A 70 -5.29 6.67 -4.78
C ALA A 70 -5.15 7.78 -5.83
N ALA A 71 -3.93 8.29 -6.04
CA ALA A 71 -3.67 9.33 -7.03
C ALA A 71 -3.89 8.87 -8.47
N LEU A 72 -3.60 7.61 -8.81
CA LEU A 72 -3.83 7.05 -10.14
C LEU A 72 -5.34 6.89 -10.44
N GLY A 73 -6.11 6.39 -9.48
CA GLY A 73 -7.52 6.00 -9.66
C GLY A 73 -7.69 4.77 -10.55
N GLY A 74 -8.88 4.14 -10.55
CA GLY A 74 -9.15 2.94 -11.35
C GLY A 74 -8.36 1.70 -10.89
N CYS A 75 -7.75 1.78 -9.70
CA CYS A 75 -6.92 0.76 -9.08
C CYS A 75 -7.50 0.33 -7.73
N GLU A 76 -8.82 0.40 -7.56
CA GLU A 76 -9.50 0.25 -6.28
C GLU A 76 -9.22 -1.12 -5.63
N ARG A 77 -9.12 -2.18 -6.43
CA ARG A 77 -8.75 -3.52 -5.94
C ARG A 77 -7.34 -3.54 -5.34
N GLN A 78 -6.37 -2.94 -6.03
CA GLN A 78 -4.99 -2.85 -5.56
C GLN A 78 -4.89 -1.92 -4.35
N LEU A 79 -5.65 -0.82 -4.35
CA LEU A 79 -5.71 0.09 -3.22
C LEU A 79 -6.23 -0.61 -1.96
N ALA A 80 -7.33 -1.36 -2.07
CA ALA A 80 -7.88 -2.14 -0.95
C ALA A 80 -6.85 -3.14 -0.39
N LEU A 81 -6.19 -3.89 -1.27
CA LEU A 81 -5.11 -4.81 -0.91
C LEU A 81 -4.00 -4.08 -0.13
N HIS A 82 -3.48 -2.99 -0.67
CA HIS A 82 -2.36 -2.27 -0.07
C HIS A 82 -2.73 -1.50 1.20
N ILE A 83 -3.99 -1.10 1.39
CA ILE A 83 -4.49 -0.60 2.68
C ILE A 83 -4.42 -1.71 3.73
N GLY A 84 -4.82 -2.93 3.37
CA GLY A 84 -4.65 -4.11 4.24
C GLY A 84 -3.20 -4.34 4.64
N VAL A 85 -2.30 -4.38 3.66
CA VAL A 85 -0.86 -4.59 3.90
C VAL A 85 -0.26 -3.43 4.72
N ALA A 86 -0.70 -2.18 4.50
CA ALA A 86 -0.26 -1.03 5.27
C ALA A 86 -0.61 -1.17 6.76
N LEU A 87 -1.83 -1.60 7.06
CA LEU A 87 -2.27 -1.86 8.44
C LEU A 87 -1.42 -2.96 9.09
N ASP A 88 -1.15 -4.04 8.38
CA ASP A 88 -0.32 -5.16 8.88
C ASP A 88 1.13 -4.72 9.11
N ALA A 89 1.63 -3.79 8.29
CA ALA A 89 2.93 -3.16 8.45
C ALA A 89 2.98 -2.10 9.57
N GLY A 90 1.86 -1.81 10.24
CA GLY A 90 1.78 -0.88 11.37
C GLY A 90 1.40 0.56 11.03
N VAL A 91 0.97 0.85 9.79
CA VAL A 91 0.42 2.17 9.45
C VAL A 91 -0.95 2.33 10.12
N THR A 92 -1.15 3.43 10.84
CA THR A 92 -2.42 3.64 11.55
C THR A 92 -3.56 4.02 10.59
N PRO A 93 -4.82 3.71 10.93
CA PRO A 93 -5.98 4.15 10.15
C PRO A 93 -6.04 5.68 9.97
N ALA A 94 -5.63 6.43 11.00
CA ALA A 94 -5.55 7.89 10.94
C ALA A 94 -4.52 8.35 9.90
N THR A 95 -3.32 7.78 9.91
CA THR A 95 -2.27 8.10 8.92
C THR A 95 -2.72 7.77 7.49
N LEU A 96 -3.40 6.64 7.29
CA LEU A 96 -3.94 6.27 5.98
C LEU A 96 -4.97 7.29 5.51
N VAL A 97 -5.96 7.63 6.35
CA VAL A 97 -7.00 8.60 6.00
C VAL A 97 -6.40 9.98 5.69
N GLU A 98 -5.45 10.46 6.49
CA GLU A 98 -4.77 11.73 6.24
C GLU A 98 -4.03 11.74 4.89
N ALA A 99 -3.29 10.67 4.56
CA ALA A 99 -2.61 10.57 3.27
C ALA A 99 -3.58 10.58 2.08
N LEU A 100 -4.76 9.98 2.24
CA LEU A 100 -5.83 9.98 1.22
C LEU A 100 -6.51 11.34 1.10
N ILE A 101 -6.76 12.05 2.20
CA ILE A 101 -7.26 13.44 2.19
C ILE A 101 -6.25 14.35 1.50
N HIS A 102 -4.96 14.17 1.75
CA HIS A 102 -3.90 14.97 1.12
C HIS A 102 -3.91 14.84 -0.42
N GLN A 103 -4.43 13.73 -0.96
CA GLN A 103 -4.60 13.56 -2.41
C GLN A 103 -5.59 14.55 -3.03
N CYS A 104 -6.50 15.16 -2.27
CA CYS A 104 -7.37 16.23 -2.76
C CYS A 104 -6.56 17.35 -3.43
N ALA A 105 -5.38 17.68 -2.89
CA ALA A 105 -4.54 18.75 -3.38
C ALA A 105 -3.79 18.41 -4.69
N TYR A 106 -3.46 17.13 -4.92
CA TYR A 106 -2.59 16.73 -6.05
C TYR A 106 -3.34 15.98 -7.15
N ALA A 107 -4.35 15.19 -6.77
CA ALA A 107 -5.10 14.30 -7.67
C ALA A 107 -6.59 14.69 -7.78
N GLY A 108 -7.02 15.69 -7.00
CA GLY A 108 -8.39 16.21 -7.00
C GLY A 108 -9.36 15.42 -6.12
N PHE A 109 -10.46 16.09 -5.76
CA PHE A 109 -11.49 15.54 -4.87
C PHE A 109 -12.07 14.19 -5.32
N PRO A 110 -12.41 13.95 -6.60
CA PRO A 110 -13.03 12.67 -6.99
C PRO A 110 -12.18 11.44 -6.64
N ARG A 111 -10.86 11.51 -6.86
CA ARG A 111 -9.94 10.40 -6.57
C ARG A 111 -9.76 10.20 -5.07
N ALA A 112 -9.61 11.29 -4.32
CA ALA A 112 -9.51 11.23 -2.86
C ALA A 112 -10.79 10.65 -2.22
N LEU A 113 -11.98 11.07 -2.67
CA LEU A 113 -13.26 10.56 -2.20
C LEU A 113 -13.41 9.04 -2.45
N ASN A 114 -13.08 8.59 -3.65
CA ASN A 114 -13.11 7.16 -3.99
C ASN A 114 -12.13 6.37 -3.11
N ALA A 115 -10.92 6.88 -2.91
CA ALA A 115 -9.92 6.22 -2.10
C ALA A 115 -10.33 6.11 -0.61
N VAL A 116 -10.92 7.16 -0.05
CA VAL A 116 -11.47 7.15 1.32
C VAL A 116 -12.62 6.14 1.45
N ALA A 117 -13.47 6.01 0.43
CA ALA A 117 -14.52 4.98 0.41
C ALA A 117 -13.92 3.57 0.46
N VAL A 118 -12.91 3.27 -0.35
CA VAL A 118 -12.18 1.99 -0.32
C VAL A 118 -11.54 1.75 1.06
N ALA A 119 -10.93 2.76 1.67
CA ALA A 119 -10.36 2.63 3.01
C ALA A 119 -11.42 2.27 4.07
N ARG A 120 -12.58 2.91 4.00
CA ARG A 120 -13.70 2.63 4.89
C ARG A 120 -14.21 1.19 4.74
N GLU A 121 -14.30 0.68 3.51
CA GLU A 121 -14.68 -0.72 3.25
C GLU A 121 -13.70 -1.68 3.92
N VAL A 122 -12.40 -1.51 3.66
CA VAL A 122 -11.35 -2.34 4.28
C VAL A 122 -11.37 -2.25 5.81
N PHE A 123 -11.53 -1.06 6.38
CA PHE A 123 -11.60 -0.91 7.84
C PHE A 123 -12.82 -1.62 8.42
N THR A 124 -13.97 -1.54 7.74
CA THR A 124 -15.20 -2.22 8.17
C THR A 124 -15.03 -3.73 8.13
N GLU A 125 -14.52 -4.26 7.01
CA GLU A 125 -14.27 -5.70 6.83
C GLU A 125 -13.30 -6.26 7.88
N ARG A 126 -12.30 -5.46 8.27
CA ARG A 126 -11.27 -5.86 9.23
C ARG A 126 -11.60 -5.54 10.69
N GLY A 127 -12.76 -4.92 10.97
CA GLY A 127 -13.13 -4.49 12.32
C GLY A 127 -12.20 -3.42 12.90
N VAL A 128 -11.55 -2.63 12.04
CA VAL A 128 -10.64 -1.55 12.44
C VAL A 128 -11.46 -0.31 12.78
N PRO A 129 -11.30 0.28 13.98
CA PRO A 129 -11.99 1.50 14.35
C PRO A 129 -11.67 2.65 13.39
N LEU A 130 -12.70 3.38 12.96
CA LEU A 130 -12.51 4.58 12.16
C LEU A 130 -11.75 5.63 13.00
N PRO A 131 -10.82 6.38 12.38
CA PRO A 131 -10.07 7.39 13.11
C PRO A 131 -11.01 8.46 13.66
N PRO A 132 -10.72 9.02 14.86
CA PRO A 132 -11.51 10.11 15.41
C PRO A 132 -11.49 11.29 14.44
N GLN A 133 -12.66 11.83 14.13
CA GLN A 133 -12.76 13.04 13.31
C GLN A 133 -12.16 14.20 14.10
N ALA A 134 -11.10 14.82 13.57
CA ALA A 134 -10.51 16.01 14.18
C ALA A 134 -11.59 17.11 14.27
N ARG A 135 -12.21 17.25 15.45
CA ARG A 135 -13.11 18.35 15.78
C ARG A 135 -12.35 19.42 16.55
N GLU A 136 -11.26 19.91 15.97
CA GLU A 136 -10.65 21.15 16.43
C GLU A 136 -10.31 21.98 15.20
N THR A 137 -11.03 23.11 15.10
CA THR A 137 -10.66 24.20 14.22
C THR A 137 -9.18 24.50 14.41
N VAL A 138 -8.41 24.47 13.32
CA VAL A 138 -7.05 25.00 13.30
C VAL A 138 -7.16 26.46 13.75
N ARG A 139 -6.92 26.73 15.04
CA ARG A 139 -6.46 28.04 15.46
C ARG A 139 -5.05 28.14 14.91
N GLY A 140 -4.89 28.96 13.87
CA GLY A 140 -3.57 29.28 13.33
C GLY A 140 -2.68 29.77 14.48
N GLY A 141 -1.60 29.04 14.74
CA GLY A 141 -0.66 29.35 15.80
C GLY A 141 0.34 28.20 15.94
N ASP A 142 1.59 28.50 15.59
CA ASP A 142 2.79 27.86 16.13
C ASP A 142 3.10 26.43 15.69
N ARG A 143 3.40 26.24 14.40
CA ARG A 143 4.32 25.18 13.99
C ARG A 143 5.54 25.81 13.32
N GLU A 144 6.55 26.09 14.13
CA GLU A 144 7.91 26.25 13.62
C GLU A 144 8.33 24.91 13.01
N TRP A 145 8.56 24.91 11.71
CA TRP A 145 9.20 23.80 11.03
C TRP A 145 10.68 23.87 11.37
N HIS A 146 11.13 23.03 12.31
CA HIS A 146 12.56 22.87 12.54
C HIS A 146 13.17 22.02 11.42
N GLU A 147 14.18 22.60 10.75
CA GLU A 147 15.02 21.98 9.71
C GLU A 147 15.92 20.87 10.27
#